data_AF-A0A6G3LSR3-F1
#
_entry.id   AF-A0A6G3LSR3-F1
#
_cell.length_a   1.000
_cell.length_b   1.000
_cell.length_c   1.000
_cell.angle_alpha   90.00
_cell.angle_beta   90.00
_cell.angle_gamma   90.00
#
_symmetry.space_group_name_H-M   'P 1'
#
loop_
_entity.id
_entity.type
_entity.pdbx_description
1 polymer ?
#
loop_
_entity_poly.entity_id
_entity_poly.type
_entity_poly.pdbx_seq_one_letter_code
_entity_poly.pdbx_strand_id
1 'polypeptide(L)'
;MPDPDVSAQIISILLERKEVSVKDLTKELGVSYPLVLRVINDLTGLGITTTSKLKMEGRGRPRKLVRINVGKLSELLEECRRNLSEVESLIASFSMSGGPAGEAAASAPTS
;
A
#
# COMPACT_ATOMS: atom_id res chain seq x y z
N MET A 1 4.94 -15.20 5.80
CA MET A 1 4.41 -13.83 5.89
C MET A 1 5.52 -12.97 6.46
N PRO A 2 5.91 -11.85 5.81
CA PRO A 2 6.89 -10.95 6.39
C PRO A 2 6.36 -10.42 7.73
N ASP A 3 7.27 -10.16 8.65
CA ASP A 3 6.93 -9.52 9.91
C ASP A 3 6.37 -8.11 9.60
N PRO A 4 5.09 -7.83 9.91
CA PRO A 4 4.46 -6.57 9.55
C PRO A 4 5.14 -5.38 10.26
N ASP A 5 5.66 -5.57 11.46
CA ASP A 5 6.31 -4.51 12.23
C ASP A 5 7.65 -4.12 11.59
N VAL A 6 8.46 -5.11 11.22
CA VAL A 6 9.73 -4.87 10.52
C VAL A 6 9.49 -4.23 9.15
N SER A 7 8.43 -4.64 8.45
CA SER A 7 8.05 -4.07 7.16
C SER A 7 7.67 -2.60 7.29
N ALA A 8 6.82 -2.26 8.28
CA ALA A 8 6.40 -0.89 8.55
C ALA A 8 7.58 0.02 8.94
N GLN A 9 8.50 -0.47 9.76
CA GLN A 9 9.69 0.27 10.16
C GLN A 9 10.63 0.52 8.96
N ILE A 10 10.87 -0.49 8.12
CA ILE A 10 11.67 -0.31 6.89
C ILE A 10 11.03 0.73 5.97
N ILE A 11 9.71 0.66 5.75
CA ILE A 11 8.99 1.63 4.92
C ILE A 11 9.14 3.04 5.49
N SER A 12 8.98 3.20 6.81
CA SER A 12 9.11 4.51 7.49
C SER A 12 10.51 5.11 7.28
N ILE A 13 11.56 4.32 7.48
CA ILE A 13 12.95 4.76 7.25
C ILE A 13 13.17 5.16 5.79
N LEU A 14 12.62 4.40 4.84
CA LEU A 14 12.76 4.69 3.42
C LEU A 14 11.97 5.94 2.99
N LEU A 15 10.84 6.26 3.63
CA LEU A 15 10.09 7.50 3.39
C LEU A 15 10.90 8.72 3.82
N GLU A 16 11.61 8.63 4.94
CA GLU A 16 12.43 9.73 5.46
C GLU A 16 13.71 9.93 4.64
N ARG A 17 14.45 8.84 4.37
CA ARG A 17 15.81 8.91 3.81
C ARG A 17 15.90 8.69 2.30
N LYS A 18 14.79 8.33 1.65
CA LYS A 18 14.62 8.06 0.21
C LYS A 18 15.40 6.84 -0.32
N GLU A 19 16.64 6.63 0.11
CA GLU A 19 17.48 5.49 -0.27
C GLU A 19 18.40 5.07 0.88
N VAL A 20 18.40 3.79 1.23
CA VAL A 20 19.18 3.26 2.37
C VAL A 20 19.79 1.90 2.01
N SER A 21 20.98 1.61 2.55
CA SER A 21 21.60 0.29 2.37
C SER A 21 21.00 -0.75 3.30
N VAL A 22 20.94 -2.01 2.83
CA VAL A 22 20.46 -3.14 3.66
C VAL A 22 21.26 -3.27 4.96
N LYS A 23 22.57 -2.97 4.91
CA LYS A 23 23.44 -3.03 6.09
C LYS A 23 23.06 -1.96 7.11
N ASP A 24 22.70 -0.77 6.68
CA ASP A 24 22.33 0.32 7.58
C ASP A 24 20.95 0.06 8.19
N LEU A 25 19.99 -0.45 7.41
CA LEU A 25 18.70 -0.94 7.92
C LEU A 25 18.88 -2.01 9.00
N THR A 26 19.80 -2.96 8.78
CA THR A 26 20.12 -4.02 9.75
C THR A 26 20.60 -3.43 11.09
N LYS A 27 21.46 -2.41 11.04
CA LYS A 27 22.00 -1.77 12.25
C LYS A 27 20.95 -0.95 12.99
N GLU A 28 20.16 -0.19 12.25
CA GLU A 28 19.18 0.74 12.80
C GLU A 28 18.00 0.01 13.44
N LEU A 29 17.55 -1.07 12.81
CA LEU A 29 16.44 -1.89 13.30
C LEU A 29 16.89 -2.94 14.34
N GLY A 30 18.20 -3.14 14.53
CA GLY A 30 18.73 -4.14 15.46
C GLY A 30 18.39 -5.59 15.10
N VAL A 31 18.00 -5.86 13.86
CA VAL A 31 17.59 -7.19 13.38
C VAL A 31 18.66 -7.85 12.51
N SER A 32 18.50 -9.15 12.23
CA SER A 32 19.47 -9.89 11.41
C SER A 32 19.43 -9.50 9.93
N TYR A 33 20.60 -9.48 9.29
CA TYR A 33 20.72 -9.16 7.86
C TYR A 33 19.86 -10.06 6.95
N PRO A 34 19.77 -11.40 7.17
CA PRO A 34 18.89 -12.26 6.37
C PRO A 34 17.40 -11.91 6.51
N LEU A 35 16.95 -11.49 7.69
CA LEU A 35 15.55 -11.09 7.92
C LEU A 35 15.23 -9.83 7.12
N VAL A 36 16.07 -8.80 7.22
CA VAL A 36 15.93 -7.55 6.46
C VAL A 36 15.92 -7.83 4.96
N LEU A 37 16.82 -8.69 4.48
CA LEU A 37 16.85 -9.12 3.08
C LEU A 37 15.55 -9.79 2.63
N ARG A 38 14.98 -10.67 3.46
CA ARG A 38 13.72 -11.35 3.16
C ARG A 38 12.59 -10.33 3.04
N VAL A 39 12.45 -9.45 4.02
CA VAL A 39 11.41 -8.41 4.01
C VAL A 39 11.56 -7.49 2.80
N ILE A 40 12.78 -7.04 2.48
CA ILE A 40 13.01 -6.21 1.29
C ILE A 40 12.65 -6.97 0.01
N ASN A 41 12.98 -8.26 -0.09
CA ASN A 41 12.64 -9.03 -1.28
C ASN A 41 11.12 -9.18 -1.42
N ASP A 42 10.39 -9.37 -0.32
CA ASP A 42 8.93 -9.42 -0.31
C ASP A 42 8.34 -8.06 -0.75
N LEU A 43 8.80 -6.94 -0.17
CA LEU A 43 8.41 -5.59 -0.57
C LEU A 43 8.75 -5.25 -2.02
N THR A 44 9.86 -5.78 -2.53
CA THR A 44 10.25 -5.64 -3.94
C THR A 44 9.37 -6.49 -4.85
N GLY A 45 8.99 -7.70 -4.42
CA GLY A 45 8.04 -8.55 -5.13
C GLY A 45 6.65 -7.93 -5.26
N LEU A 46 6.25 -7.15 -4.26
CA LEU A 46 5.02 -6.33 -4.29
C LEU A 46 5.17 -5.04 -5.11
N GLY A 47 6.37 -4.73 -5.59
CA GLY A 47 6.66 -3.50 -6.33
C GLY A 47 6.72 -2.22 -5.48
N ILE A 48 6.61 -2.34 -4.15
CA ILE A 48 6.63 -1.21 -3.19
C ILE A 48 8.02 -0.59 -3.10
N THR A 49 9.07 -1.42 -3.18
CA THR A 49 10.46 -0.97 -3.16
C THR A 49 11.19 -1.38 -4.43
N THR A 50 12.20 -0.60 -4.82
CA THR A 50 13.19 -1.00 -5.83
C THR A 50 14.56 -1.14 -5.18
N THR A 51 15.39 -1.99 -5.75
CA THR A 51 16.74 -2.24 -5.23
C THR A 51 17.77 -2.01 -6.30
N SER A 52 18.90 -1.42 -5.93
CA SER A 52 20.02 -1.16 -6.81
C SER A 52 21.31 -1.70 -6.18
N LYS A 53 22.31 -2.00 -7.02
CA LYS A 53 23.64 -2.39 -6.56
C LYS A 53 24.53 -1.16 -6.61
N LEU A 54 25.00 -0.70 -5.46
CA LEU A 54 26.05 0.30 -5.38
C LEU A 54 27.38 -0.38 -5.71
N LYS A 55 27.91 -0.09 -6.90
CA LYS A 55 29.29 -0.43 -7.26
C LYS A 55 30.21 0.46 -6.43
N MET A 56 31.02 -0.15 -5.57
CA MET A 56 32.03 0.59 -4.84
C MET A 56 33.32 0.57 -5.66
N GLU A 57 33.95 1.74 -5.85
CA GLU A 57 35.26 1.84 -6.50
C GLU A 57 36.32 1.22 -5.58
N GLY A 58 36.59 -0.08 -5.73
CA GLY A 58 37.61 -0.81 -4.95
C GLY A 58 37.30 -2.30 -4.70
N ARG A 59 38.14 -2.97 -3.89
CA ARG A 59 37.90 -4.34 -3.41
C ARG A 59 36.84 -4.32 -2.29
N GLY A 60 35.57 -4.46 -2.67
CA GLY A 60 34.47 -4.57 -1.71
C GLY A 60 33.28 -5.30 -2.31
N ARG A 61 32.51 -5.98 -1.46
CA ARG A 61 31.25 -6.61 -1.89
C ARG A 61 30.26 -5.50 -2.27
N PRO A 62 29.57 -5.60 -3.43
CA PRO A 62 28.55 -4.62 -3.82
C PRO A 62 27.52 -4.45 -2.72
N ARG A 63 27.17 -3.20 -2.38
CA ARG A 63 26.12 -2.92 -1.39
C ARG A 63 24.77 -2.90 -2.10
N LYS A 64 23.77 -3.56 -1.50
CA LYS A 64 22.38 -3.46 -1.96
C LYS A 64 21.76 -2.22 -1.33
N LEU A 65 21.31 -1.31 -2.18
CA LEU A 65 20.52 -0.13 -1.80
C LEU A 65 19.06 -0.43 -2.06
N VAL A 66 18.21 0.19 -1.26
CA VAL A 66 16.76 0.04 -1.31
C VAL A 66 16.16 1.44 -1.28
N ARG A 67 15.15 1.65 -2.13
CA ARG A 67 14.38 2.89 -2.19
C ARG A 67 12.91 2.57 -2.43
N ILE A 68 12.03 3.48 -2.02
CA ILE A 68 10.60 3.35 -2.31
C ILE A 68 10.32 3.58 -3.80
N ASN A 69 9.40 2.79 -4.33
CA ASN A 69 8.84 2.99 -5.66
C ASN A 69 7.61 3.91 -5.57
N VAL A 70 7.86 5.23 -5.61
CA VAL A 70 6.80 6.24 -5.49
C VAL A 70 5.76 6.08 -6.60
N GLY A 71 6.19 5.76 -7.83
CA GLY A 71 5.26 5.55 -8.95
C GLY A 71 4.26 4.43 -8.65
N LYS A 72 4.75 3.28 -8.16
CA LYS A 72 3.87 2.16 -7.84
C LYS A 72 2.94 2.44 -6.65
N LEU A 73 3.43 3.16 -5.64
CA LEU A 73 2.60 3.58 -4.51
C LEU A 73 1.47 4.51 -4.96
N SER A 74 1.76 5.46 -5.85
CA SER A 74 0.74 6.35 -6.41
C SER A 74 -0.31 5.58 -7.21
N GLU A 75 0.11 4.61 -8.04
CA GLU A 75 -0.83 3.73 -8.76
C GLU A 75 -1.77 2.97 -7.81
N LEU A 76 -1.21 2.35 -6.77
CA LEU A 76 -1.99 1.60 -5.77
C LEU A 76 -2.97 2.52 -5.03
N LEU A 77 -2.56 3.75 -4.72
CA LEU A 77 -3.41 4.73 -4.07
C LEU A 77 -4.59 5.15 -4.97
N GLU A 78 -4.33 5.38 -6.25
CA GLU A 78 -5.38 5.70 -7.23
C GLU A 78 -6.35 4.52 -7.43
N GLU A 79 -5.86 3.28 -7.42
CA GLU A 79 -6.70 2.09 -7.46
C GLU A 79 -7.59 1.97 -6.21
N CYS A 80 -7.05 2.22 -5.02
CA CYS A 80 -7.84 2.29 -3.79
C CYS A 80 -8.93 3.37 -3.86
N ARG A 81 -8.61 4.57 -4.38
CA ARG A 81 -9.59 5.66 -4.56
C ARG A 81 -10.72 5.26 -5.51
N ARG A 82 -10.38 4.61 -6.63
CA ARG A 82 -11.37 4.12 -7.59
C ARG A 82 -12.29 3.09 -6.96
N ASN A 83 -11.75 2.12 -6.24
CA ASN A 83 -12.53 1.08 -5.58
C ASN A 83 -13.47 1.66 -4.52
N LEU A 84 -13.00 2.65 -3.73
CA LEU A 84 -13.85 3.34 -2.75
C LEU A 84 -15.00 4.10 -3.43
N SER A 85 -14.73 4.80 -4.53
CA SER A 85 -15.76 5.51 -5.28
C SER A 85 -16.81 4.57 -5.90
N GLU A 86 -16.39 3.40 -6.37
CA GLU A 86 -17.30 2.36 -6.86
C GLU A 86 -18.21 1.86 -5.73
N VAL A 87 -17.66 1.60 -4.54
CA VAL A 87 -18.44 1.22 -3.35
C VAL A 87 -19.43 2.31 -2.95
N GLU A 88 -19.01 3.58 -2.93
CA GLU A 88 -19.90 4.71 -2.64
C GLU A 88 -21.05 4.79 -3.66
N SER A 89 -20.77 4.58 -4.95
CA SER A 89 -21.79 4.57 -6.01
C SER A 89 -22.80 3.43 -5.84
N LEU A 90 -22.33 2.25 -5.43
CA LEU A 90 -23.18 1.09 -5.13
C LEU A 90 -24.09 1.38 -3.93
N ILE A 91 -23.54 1.93 -2.84
CA ILE A 91 -24.33 2.32 -1.66
C ILE A 91 -25.39 3.36 -2.01
N ALA A 92 -25.05 4.36 -2.82
CA ALA A 92 -25.99 5.37 -3.29
C ALA A 92 -27.12 4.74 -4.14
N SER A 93 -26.79 3.79 -5.01
CA SER A 93 -27.78 3.08 -5.84
C SER A 93 -28.73 2.19 -5.01
N PHE A 94 -28.23 1.55 -3.94
CA PHE A 94 -29.06 0.78 -3.01
C PHE A 94 -29.94 1.66 -2.11
N SER A 95 -29.49 2.87 -1.79
CA SER A 95 -30.28 3.81 -0.99
C SER A 95 -31.44 4.44 -1.78
N MET A 96 -31.28 4.54 -3.12
CA MET A 96 -32.31 5.03 -4.04
C MET A 96 -33.37 3.97 -4.41
N SER A 97 -33.12 2.69 -4.15
CA SER A 97 -34.10 1.62 -4.39
C SER A 97 -35.03 1.34 -3.19
N GLY A 98 -34.90 2.11 -2.11
CA GLY A 98 -35.69 1.99 -0.87
C GLY A 98 -36.66 3.14 -0.59
N GLY A 99 -37.73 3.31 -1.39
CA GLY A 99 -39.02 3.91 -0.96
C GLY A 99 -39.58 5.09 -1.79
N PRO A 100 -40.92 5.33 -1.83
CA PRO A 100 -42.00 4.62 -1.13
C PRO A 100 -42.93 3.82 -2.06
N ALA A 101 -43.29 2.61 -1.63
CA ALA A 101 -44.52 1.95 -2.06
C ALA A 101 -45.61 2.34 -1.06
N GLY A 102 -46.56 3.18 -1.46
CA GLY A 102 -47.72 3.45 -0.60
C GLY A 102 -48.44 4.76 -0.84
N GLU A 103 -48.78 5.11 -2.08
CA GLU A 103 -49.80 6.14 -2.29
C GLU A 103 -50.54 5.91 -3.62
N ALA A 104 -51.57 5.06 -3.60
CA ALA A 104 -52.73 5.13 -4.48
C ALA A 104 -53.69 3.97 -4.17
N ALA A 105 -54.72 4.21 -3.35
CA ALA A 105 -56.07 3.67 -3.52
C ALA A 105 -56.95 4.01 -2.30
N ALA A 106 -57.55 5.19 -2.30
CA ALA A 106 -58.79 5.44 -1.55
C ALA A 106 -59.50 6.68 -2.10
N SER A 107 -59.94 6.64 -3.37
CA SER A 107 -60.99 7.55 -3.85
C SER A 107 -62.34 6.85 -3.68
N ALA A 108 -62.95 7.05 -2.51
CA ALA A 108 -64.38 6.89 -2.33
C ALA A 108 -65.06 8.25 -2.62
N PRO A 109 -66.15 8.28 -3.39
CA PRO A 109 -67.13 9.34 -3.26
C PRO A 109 -68.35 8.81 -2.50
N THR A 110 -68.63 9.49 -1.39
CA THR A 110 -69.90 9.53 -0.69
C THR A 110 -70.98 10.21 -1.52
N SER A 111 -72.17 9.60 -1.54
CA SER A 111 -73.54 10.16 -1.51
C SER A 111 -74.46 9.57 -2.56
#